data_AF-A0A6H9HG46-F1
#
_entry.id   AF-A0A6H9HG46-F1
#
_cell.length_a   1.000
_cell.length_b   1.000
_cell.length_c   1.000
_cell.angle_alpha   90.00
_cell.angle_beta   90.00
_cell.angle_gamma   90.00
#
_symmetry.space_group_name_H-M   'P 1'
#
loop_
_entity.id
_entity.type
_entity.pdbx_description
1 polymer ?
#
loop_
_entity_poly.entity_id
_entity_poly.type
_entity_poly.pdbx_seq_one_letter_code
_entity_poly.pdbx_strand_id
1 'polypeptide(L)'
;MDLSKLIERQLAADRRRGFLLDFKTDTGRLRQIEEDLIGLFGEVGEFANLIKKIRLAHDHPDYVGPALEDESQSLRMELADAAIYIIRLSELLGGNLEADILSKMDINDGRYGKLG
;
A
#
# COMPACT_ATOMS: atom_id res chain seq x y z
N MET A 1 -15.02 3.12 11.81
CA MET A 1 -14.95 3.42 10.36
C MET A 1 -14.77 2.08 9.68
N ASP A 2 -15.58 1.80 8.69
CA ASP A 2 -15.66 0.48 8.03
C ASP A 2 -14.64 0.46 6.88
N LEU A 3 -13.72 -0.51 6.84
CA LEU A 3 -12.63 -0.56 5.85
C LEU A 3 -13.22 -0.62 4.43
N SER A 4 -14.32 -1.35 4.26
CA SER A 4 -15.12 -1.40 3.03
C SER A 4 -15.50 0.00 2.53
N LYS A 5 -15.93 0.92 3.42
CA LYS A 5 -16.29 2.29 3.01
C LYS A 5 -15.10 3.11 2.52
N LEU A 6 -13.91 2.87 3.09
CA LEU A 6 -12.68 3.52 2.64
C LEU A 6 -12.29 2.99 1.24
N ILE A 7 -12.35 1.67 1.06
CA ILE A 7 -12.08 1.01 -0.21
C ILE A 7 -13.03 1.53 -1.29
N GLU A 8 -14.34 1.54 -1.05
CA GLU A 8 -15.34 2.07 -1.98
C GLU A 8 -15.05 3.53 -2.37
N ARG A 9 -14.73 4.38 -1.38
CA ARG A 9 -14.41 5.80 -1.63
C ARG A 9 -13.17 5.94 -2.51
N GLN A 10 -12.14 5.14 -2.28
CA GLN A 10 -10.90 5.17 -3.06
C GLN A 10 -11.15 4.70 -4.49
N LEU A 11 -11.78 3.53 -4.68
CA LEU A 11 -12.08 3.00 -6.02
C LEU A 11 -12.99 3.95 -6.81
N ALA A 12 -13.95 4.60 -6.15
CA ALA A 12 -14.76 5.63 -6.78
C ALA A 12 -13.95 6.85 -7.20
N ALA A 13 -12.93 7.25 -6.42
CA ALA A 13 -12.03 8.33 -6.79
C ALA A 13 -11.15 7.95 -7.99
N ASP A 14 -10.67 6.71 -8.04
CA ASP A 14 -9.84 6.22 -9.13
C ASP A 14 -10.61 6.16 -10.45
N ARG A 15 -11.85 5.64 -10.43
CA ARG A 15 -12.75 5.67 -11.60
C ARG A 15 -12.99 7.11 -12.07
N ARG A 16 -13.22 8.06 -11.16
CA ARG A 16 -13.41 9.49 -11.52
C ARG A 16 -12.17 10.12 -12.14
N ARG A 17 -10.97 9.69 -11.75
CA ARG A 17 -9.68 10.17 -12.27
C ARG A 17 -9.28 9.49 -13.58
N GLY A 18 -10.04 8.49 -14.03
CA GLY A 18 -9.80 7.77 -15.28
C GLY A 18 -8.87 6.56 -15.14
N PHE A 19 -8.59 6.11 -13.92
CA PHE A 19 -7.89 4.84 -13.72
C PHE A 19 -8.81 3.68 -14.08
N LEU A 20 -8.27 2.74 -14.87
CA LEU A 20 -8.98 1.56 -15.31
C LEU A 20 -8.94 0.50 -14.22
N LEU A 21 -10.12 0.08 -13.76
CA LEU A 21 -10.29 -1.02 -12.80
C LEU A 21 -11.13 -2.17 -13.39
N ASP A 22 -11.84 -1.91 -14.49
CA ASP A 22 -12.74 -2.84 -15.14
C ASP A 22 -12.18 -3.24 -16.52
N PHE A 23 -11.81 -4.51 -16.70
CA PHE A 23 -11.14 -5.01 -17.90
C PHE A 23 -11.95 -6.11 -18.60
N LYS A 24 -12.04 -6.02 -19.93
CA LYS A 24 -12.73 -7.03 -20.77
C LYS A 24 -11.87 -8.23 -21.13
N THR A 25 -10.55 -8.13 -20.98
CA THR A 25 -9.59 -9.18 -21.34
C THR A 25 -8.59 -9.38 -20.20
N ASP A 26 -8.16 -10.63 -20.01
CA ASP A 26 -7.12 -10.95 -19.03
C ASP A 26 -5.81 -10.25 -19.37
N THR A 27 -5.47 -10.09 -20.65
CA THR A 27 -4.25 -9.37 -21.05
C THR A 27 -4.21 -7.93 -20.57
N GLY A 28 -5.33 -7.19 -20.68
CA GLY A 28 -5.41 -5.82 -20.18
C GLY A 28 -5.33 -5.76 -18.66
N ARG A 29 -6.00 -6.69 -17.99
CA ARG A 29 -6.00 -6.81 -16.53
C ARG A 29 -4.62 -7.14 -15.97
N LEU A 30 -3.91 -8.10 -16.58
CA LEU A 30 -2.55 -8.48 -16.21
C LEU A 30 -1.59 -7.30 -16.36
N ARG A 31 -1.70 -6.54 -17.45
CA ARG A 31 -0.91 -5.33 -17.64
C ARG A 31 -1.18 -4.29 -16.55
N GLN A 32 -2.44 -4.06 -16.18
CA GLN A 32 -2.76 -3.12 -15.11
C GLN A 32 -2.22 -3.60 -13.75
N ILE A 33 -2.26 -4.91 -13.47
CA ILE A 33 -1.65 -5.49 -12.28
C ILE A 33 -0.14 -5.23 -12.27
N GLU A 34 0.56 -5.39 -13.41
CA GLU A 34 1.98 -5.06 -13.53
C GLU A 34 2.25 -3.57 -13.28
N GLU A 35 1.45 -2.68 -13.87
CA GLU A 35 1.56 -1.22 -13.67
C GLU A 35 1.31 -0.81 -12.21
N ASP A 36 0.30 -1.41 -11.56
CA ASP A 36 -0.03 -1.16 -10.15
C ASP A 36 1.02 -1.74 -9.20
N LEU A 37 1.66 -2.85 -9.55
CA LEU A 37 2.82 -3.39 -8.81
C LEU A 37 4.02 -2.45 -8.91
N ILE A 38 4.30 -1.91 -10.10
CA ILE A 38 5.37 -0.92 -10.28
C ILE A 38 5.08 0.32 -9.41
N GLY A 39 3.84 0.81 -9.42
CA GLY A 39 3.39 1.90 -8.55
C GLY A 39 3.59 1.60 -7.08
N LEU A 40 3.10 0.45 -6.60
CA LEU A 40 3.27 0.01 -5.21
C LEU A 40 4.73 0.01 -4.77
N PHE A 41 5.64 -0.56 -5.59
CA PHE A 41 7.05 -0.59 -5.26
C PHE A 41 7.74 0.77 -5.41
N GLY A 42 7.17 1.68 -6.21
CA GLY A 42 7.53 3.10 -6.23
C GLY A 42 7.35 3.72 -4.84
N GLU A 43 6.13 3.68 -4.31
CA GLU A 43 5.80 4.28 -3.00
C GLU A 43 6.58 3.63 -1.84
N VAL A 44 6.74 2.30 -1.87
CA VAL A 44 7.60 1.59 -0.91
C VAL A 44 9.06 2.02 -1.03
N GLY A 45 9.53 2.30 -2.24
CA GLY A 45 10.86 2.84 -2.51
C GLY A 45 11.03 4.26 -1.97
N GLU A 46 10.03 5.12 -2.11
CA GLU A 46 10.02 6.47 -1.55
C GLU A 46 10.08 6.43 -0.02
N PHE A 47 9.23 5.60 0.60
CA PHE A 47 9.27 5.32 2.04
C PHE A 47 10.67 4.86 2.50
N ALA A 48 11.23 3.86 1.82
CA ALA A 48 12.55 3.31 2.15
C ALA A 48 13.66 4.36 1.99
N ASN A 49 13.56 5.23 0.99
CA ASN A 49 14.52 6.31 0.76
C ASN A 49 14.48 7.38 1.85
N LEU A 50 13.29 7.75 2.35
CA LEU A 50 13.13 8.65 3.50
C LEU A 50 13.77 8.05 4.76
N ILE A 51 13.43 6.80 5.10
CA ILE A 51 14.05 6.11 6.25
C ILE A 51 15.57 6.04 6.13
N LYS A 52 16.10 5.75 4.93
CA LYS A 52 17.54 5.74 4.68
C LYS A 52 18.18 7.11 4.97
N LYS A 53 17.58 8.22 4.51
CA LYS A 53 18.09 9.57 4.76
C LYS A 53 18.07 9.94 6.24
N ILE A 54 16.97 9.60 6.94
CA ILE A 54 16.83 9.82 8.38
C ILE A 54 17.92 9.03 9.14
N ARG A 55 18.12 7.76 8.79
CA ARG A 55 19.15 6.92 9.42
C ARG A 55 20.56 7.47 9.16
N LEU A 56 20.84 7.93 7.94
CA LEU A 56 22.13 8.56 7.63
C LEU A 56 22.38 9.82 8.47
N ALA A 57 21.37 10.67 8.67
CA ALA A 57 21.49 11.85 9.53
C ALA A 57 21.70 11.51 11.01
N HIS A 58 21.06 10.43 11.46
CA HIS A 58 21.24 9.93 12.82
C HIS A 58 22.65 9.36 13.05
N ASP A 59 23.17 8.57 12.10
CA ASP A 59 24.42 7.81 12.26
C ASP A 59 25.67 8.64 11.94
N HIS A 60 25.53 9.74 11.19
CA HIS A 60 26.65 10.57 10.71
C HIS A 60 26.44 12.05 11.08
N PRO A 61 27.12 12.57 12.12
CA PRO A 61 26.96 13.95 12.58
C PRO A 61 27.30 15.03 11.54
N ASP A 62 28.09 14.68 10.52
CA ASP A 62 28.49 15.53 9.40
C ASP A 62 27.51 15.46 8.21
N TYR A 63 26.57 14.52 8.22
CA TYR A 63 25.52 14.42 7.20
C TYR A 63 24.32 15.30 7.58
N VAL A 64 24.05 16.33 6.77
CA VAL A 64 22.85 17.17 6.92
C VAL A 64 21.68 16.45 6.26
N GLY A 65 20.86 15.77 7.06
CA GLY A 65 19.62 15.13 6.62
C GLY A 65 18.45 15.38 7.58
N PRO A 66 17.26 14.89 7.22
CA PRO A 66 16.04 15.15 7.99
C PRO A 66 15.98 14.34 9.28
N ALA A 67 15.28 14.86 10.30
CA ALA A 67 14.90 14.10 11.48
C ALA A 67 13.65 13.25 11.22
N LEU A 68 13.42 12.23 12.05
CA LEU A 68 12.25 11.36 11.93
C LEU A 68 10.95 12.13 12.13
N GLU A 69 10.95 13.06 13.07
CA GLU A 69 9.79 13.88 13.42
C GLU A 69 9.36 14.77 12.24
N ASP A 70 10.34 15.32 11.51
CA ASP A 70 10.11 16.19 10.35
C ASP A 70 9.47 15.42 9.18
N GLU A 71 9.84 14.15 9.01
CA GLU A 71 9.38 13.30 7.90
C GLU A 71 8.23 12.35 8.29
N SER A 72 7.79 12.37 9.55
CA SER A 72 6.73 11.48 10.04
C SER A 72 5.41 11.65 9.29
N GLN A 73 5.14 12.83 8.75
CA GLN A 73 3.98 13.03 7.87
C GLN A 73 4.22 12.40 6.51
N SER A 74 5.35 12.69 5.85
CA SER A 74 5.73 12.13 4.54
C SER A 74 5.69 10.59 4.57
N LEU A 75 6.35 9.97 5.55
CA LEU A 75 6.36 8.51 5.73
C LEU A 75 4.97 7.90 5.84
N ARG A 76 4.04 8.57 6.53
CA ARG A 76 2.64 8.11 6.62
C ARG A 76 1.88 8.27 5.32
N MET A 77 2.22 9.28 4.52
CA MET A 77 1.66 9.45 3.18
C MET A 77 2.13 8.33 2.25
N GLU A 78 3.42 8.00 2.24
CA GLU A 78 3.94 6.89 1.42
C GLU A 78 3.26 5.54 1.77
N LEU A 79 3.01 5.29 3.06
CA LEU A 79 2.27 4.10 3.50
C LEU A 79 0.80 4.14 3.03
N ALA A 80 0.18 5.31 3.00
CA ALA A 80 -1.18 5.48 2.51
C ALA A 80 -1.24 5.25 0.99
N ASP A 81 -0.25 5.75 0.24
CA ASP A 81 -0.15 5.56 -1.21
C ASP A 81 0.11 4.09 -1.55
N ALA A 82 1.00 3.41 -0.82
CA ALA A 82 1.16 1.96 -0.91
C ALA A 82 -0.15 1.19 -0.62
N ALA A 83 -0.92 1.61 0.40
CA ALA A 83 -2.20 1.00 0.71
C ALA A 83 -3.24 1.20 -0.41
N ILE A 84 -3.23 2.35 -1.09
CA ILE A 84 -4.10 2.60 -2.26
C ILE A 84 -3.80 1.59 -3.38
N TYR A 85 -2.51 1.32 -3.67
CA TYR A 85 -2.17 0.30 -4.66
C TYR A 85 -2.59 -1.11 -4.23
N ILE A 86 -2.47 -1.46 -2.95
CA ILE A 86 -2.97 -2.76 -2.44
C ILE A 86 -4.49 -2.90 -2.66
N ILE A 87 -5.25 -1.83 -2.40
CA ILE A 87 -6.70 -1.79 -2.66
C ILE A 87 -6.98 -2.05 -4.14
N ARG A 88 -6.26 -1.37 -5.04
CA ARG A 88 -6.43 -1.54 -6.49
C ARG A 88 -6.09 -2.95 -6.94
N LEU A 89 -4.98 -3.51 -6.46
CA LEU A 89 -4.58 -4.89 -6.78
C LEU A 89 -5.64 -5.91 -6.34
N SER A 90 -6.25 -5.72 -5.16
CA SER A 90 -7.36 -6.56 -4.70
C SER A 90 -8.57 -6.46 -5.64
N GLU A 91 -8.96 -5.24 -6.05
CA GLU A 91 -10.08 -5.02 -6.98
C GLU A 91 -9.82 -5.69 -8.33
N LEU A 92 -8.60 -5.56 -8.90
CA LEU A 92 -8.23 -6.18 -10.17
C LEU A 92 -8.27 -7.71 -10.13
N LEU A 93 -8.06 -8.31 -8.95
CA LEU A 93 -8.21 -9.74 -8.73
C LEU A 93 -9.66 -10.18 -8.48
N GLY A 94 -10.60 -9.23 -8.36
CA GLY A 94 -11.99 -9.48 -8.00
C GLY A 94 -12.18 -9.86 -6.53
N GLY A 95 -11.24 -9.47 -5.67
CA GLY A 95 -11.25 -9.79 -4.25
C GLY A 95 -12.03 -8.80 -3.41
N ASN A 96 -12.29 -9.18 -2.16
CA ASN A 96 -12.79 -8.27 -1.13
C ASN A 96 -11.71 -8.19 -0.05
N LEU A 97 -10.88 -7.15 -0.13
CA LEU A 97 -9.68 -7.02 0.70
C LEU A 97 -9.98 -7.13 2.20
N GLU A 98 -11.10 -6.58 2.68
CA GLU A 98 -11.48 -6.69 4.08
C GLU A 98 -11.78 -8.14 4.47
N ALA A 99 -12.60 -8.84 3.68
CA ALA A 99 -12.90 -10.24 3.90
C ALA A 99 -11.64 -11.13 3.81
N ASP A 100 -10.76 -10.83 2.86
CA ASP A 100 -9.49 -11.55 2.64
C ASP A 100 -8.53 -11.36 3.83
N ILE A 101 -8.44 -10.14 4.36
CA ILE A 101 -7.67 -9.84 5.57
C ILE A 101 -8.23 -10.59 6.78
N LEU A 102 -9.55 -10.53 7.01
CA LEU A 102 -10.20 -11.21 8.14
C LEU A 102 -9.96 -12.73 8.08
N SER A 103 -10.19 -13.34 6.91
CA SER A 103 -9.90 -14.76 6.67
C SER A 103 -8.44 -15.09 6.94
N LYS A 104 -7.51 -14.21 6.52
CA LYS A 104 -6.08 -14.42 6.75
C LYS A 104 -5.70 -14.31 8.24
N MET A 105 -6.35 -13.43 9.00
CA MET A 105 -6.17 -13.31 10.44
C MET A 105 -6.61 -14.59 11.15
N ASP A 106 -7.80 -15.12 10.85
CA ASP A 106 -8.29 -16.39 11.43
C ASP A 106 -7.34 -17.57 11.17
N ILE A 107 -6.80 -17.65 9.94
CA ILE A 107 -5.78 -18.66 9.59
C ILE A 107 -4.50 -18.47 10.41
N ASN A 108 -4.07 -17.22 10.63
CA ASN A 108 -2.87 -16.92 11.39
C ASN A 108 -3.06 -17.20 12.89
N ASP A 109 -4.23 -16.89 13.46
CA ASP A 109 -4.58 -17.20 14.84
C ASP A 109 -4.59 -18.72 15.08
N GLY A 110 -5.13 -19.50 14.14
CA GLY A 110 -5.03 -20.96 14.20
C GLY A 110 -3.60 -21.51 14.15
N ARG A 111 -2.68 -20.82 13.46
CA ARG A 111 -1.27 -21.21 13.30
C ARG A 111 -0.40 -20.80 14.49
N TYR A 112 -0.57 -19.58 14.98
CA TYR A 112 0.31 -18.96 15.97
C TYR A 112 -0.34 -18.80 17.35
N GLY A 113 -1.64 -19.02 17.49
CA GLY A 113 -2.33 -18.96 18.79
C GLY A 113 -1.87 -19.98 19.84
N LYS A 114 -1.03 -20.94 19.44
CA LYS A 114 -0.35 -21.89 20.36
C LYS A 114 1.04 -21.41 20.84
N LEU A 115 1.52 -20.28 20.32
CA LEU A 115 2.82 -19.70 20.70
C LEU A 115 2.68 -18.56 21.72
N GLY A 116 1.44 -18.21 22.08
CA GLY A 116 1.09 -17.24 23.12
C GLY A 116 0.67 -17.92 24.41
#